data_AF-A0A428JEY1-F1
#
_entry.id   AF-A0A428JEY1-F1
#
_cell.length_a   1.000
_cell.length_b   1.000
_cell.length_c   1.000
_cell.angle_alpha   90.00
_cell.angle_beta   90.00
_cell.angle_gamma   90.00
#
_symmetry.space_group_name_H-M   'P 1'
#
loop_
_entity.id
_entity.type
_entity.pdbx_description
1 polymer ?
#
loop_
_entity_poly.entity_id
_entity_poly.type
_entity_poly.pdbx_seq_one_letter_code
_entity_poly.pdbx_strand_id
1 'polypeptide(L)'
;MAHKKGVGSSNNGRESEAKRLGVKIFGGQSIIAGNIIVRQRGTKHHPGQNVGIGKDHTLFAMIDGTVQFRKGRKDRSFVSVVPAAVEAAEVHTSATASAAE
;
A
#
# COMPACT_ATOMS: atom_id res chain seq x y z
N MET A 1 25.28 -9.49 -60.24
CA MET A 1 25.89 -9.64 -58.90
C MET A 1 25.95 -8.26 -58.25
N ALA A 2 25.18 -8.03 -57.19
CA ALA A 2 25.32 -6.88 -56.31
C ALA A 2 25.41 -7.44 -54.89
N HIS A 3 26.63 -7.67 -54.42
CA HIS A 3 26.85 -8.08 -53.04
C HIS A 3 26.72 -6.84 -52.15
N LYS A 4 25.61 -6.75 -51.42
CA LYS A 4 25.60 -6.08 -50.12
C LYS A 4 25.12 -7.10 -49.10
N LYS A 5 26.06 -7.65 -48.31
CA LYS A 5 25.73 -8.28 -47.02
C LYS A 5 25.21 -7.17 -46.12
N GLY A 6 23.91 -6.93 -46.17
CA GLY A 6 23.21 -6.05 -45.26
C GLY A 6 22.54 -6.85 -44.14
N VAL A 7 23.24 -7.80 -43.50
CA VAL A 7 22.80 -8.25 -42.17
C VAL A 7 23.21 -7.15 -41.20
N GLY A 8 22.44 -6.07 -41.21
CA GLY A 8 22.35 -5.21 -40.05
C GLY A 8 21.57 -6.02 -39.03
N SER A 9 22.25 -6.64 -38.08
CA SER A 9 21.58 -7.07 -36.86
C SER A 9 21.09 -5.80 -36.17
N SER A 10 19.89 -5.34 -36.53
CA SER A 10 19.21 -4.27 -35.82
C SER A 10 18.70 -4.87 -34.53
N ASN A 11 19.61 -5.04 -33.57
CA ASN A 11 19.24 -5.34 -32.20
C ASN A 11 18.54 -4.09 -31.66
N ASN A 12 17.21 -4.04 -31.80
CA ASN A 12 16.35 -3.07 -31.14
C ASN A 12 16.30 -3.39 -29.63
N GLY A 13 17.45 -3.37 -28.97
CA GLY A 13 17.63 -3.65 -27.55
C GLY A 13 17.48 -2.40 -26.70
N ARG A 14 16.34 -1.72 -26.80
CA ARG A 14 15.98 -0.65 -25.85
C ARG A 14 15.09 -1.23 -24.76
N GLU A 15 15.72 -1.91 -23.81
CA GLU A 15 15.02 -2.34 -22.60
C GLU A 15 14.96 -1.19 -21.60
N SER A 16 13.77 -0.96 -21.07
CA SER A 16 13.56 0.03 -20.01
C SER A 16 13.77 -0.59 -18.64
N GLU A 17 14.43 0.14 -17.74
CA GLU A 17 14.68 -0.33 -16.37
C GLU A 17 13.39 -0.68 -15.61
N ALA A 18 13.46 -1.72 -14.79
CA ALA A 18 12.39 -2.14 -13.90
C ALA A 18 12.05 -1.04 -12.86
N LYS A 19 10.78 -0.62 -12.82
CA LYS A 19 10.32 0.49 -11.97
C LYS A 19 9.89 0.09 -10.54
N ARG A 20 10.26 -1.13 -10.10
CA ARG A 20 10.05 -1.65 -8.72
C ARG A 20 8.62 -1.44 -8.18
N LEU A 21 7.63 -1.57 -9.05
CA LEU A 21 6.21 -1.50 -8.72
C LEU A 21 5.78 -2.74 -7.93
N GLY A 22 4.53 -2.74 -7.45
CA GLY A 22 3.91 -3.86 -6.75
C GLY A 22 3.49 -3.53 -5.33
N VAL A 23 2.97 -4.56 -4.67
CA VAL A 23 2.59 -4.55 -3.26
C VAL A 23 3.85 -4.44 -2.40
N LYS A 24 3.80 -3.58 -1.39
CA LYS A 24 4.88 -3.37 -0.42
C LYS A 24 4.55 -3.98 0.93
N ILE A 25 3.28 -3.87 1.34
CA ILE A 25 2.76 -4.44 2.58
C ILE A 25 1.57 -5.33 2.22
N PHE A 26 1.63 -6.59 2.67
CA PHE A 26 0.64 -7.61 2.36
C PHE A 26 -0.53 -7.60 3.35
N GLY A 27 -1.61 -8.30 3.01
CA GLY A 27 -2.75 -8.46 3.90
C GLY A 27 -2.37 -9.17 5.19
N GLY A 28 -2.90 -8.70 6.32
CA GLY A 28 -2.60 -9.22 7.65
C GLY A 28 -1.34 -8.63 8.31
N GLN A 29 -0.60 -7.77 7.60
CA GLN A 29 0.57 -7.09 8.18
C GLN A 29 0.17 -5.78 8.85
N SER A 30 0.89 -5.44 9.92
CA SER A 30 0.80 -4.15 10.56
C SER A 30 1.40 -3.05 9.68
N ILE A 31 0.82 -1.86 9.75
CA ILE A 31 1.22 -0.70 8.97
C ILE A 31 1.15 0.55 9.83
N ILE A 32 2.10 1.46 9.58
CA ILE A 32 2.14 2.78 10.19
C ILE A 32 1.50 3.79 9.23
N ALA A 33 0.84 4.81 9.75
CA ALA A 33 0.31 5.92 8.97
C ALA A 33 1.39 6.53 8.07
N GLY A 34 1.03 6.83 6.82
CA GLY A 34 1.93 7.34 5.79
C GLY A 34 2.71 6.26 5.02
N ASN A 35 2.76 5.01 5.50
CA ASN A 35 3.45 3.94 4.77
C ASN A 35 2.72 3.59 3.46
N ILE A 36 3.52 3.22 2.45
CA ILE A 36 3.03 2.81 1.14
C ILE A 36 2.59 1.35 1.19
N ILE A 37 1.36 1.08 0.79
CA ILE A 37 0.81 -0.27 0.68
C ILE A 37 1.08 -0.86 -0.70
N VAL A 38 0.81 -0.10 -1.77
CA VAL A 38 0.96 -0.56 -3.17
C VAL A 38 1.45 0.57 -4.05
N ARG A 39 2.52 0.32 -4.82
CA ARG A 39 2.93 1.17 -5.96
C ARG A 39 2.41 0.54 -7.25
N GLN A 40 1.54 1.22 -7.97
CA GLN A 40 0.86 0.65 -9.14
C GLN A 40 0.87 1.60 -10.34
N ARG A 41 0.54 1.05 -11.51
CA ARG A 41 0.22 1.82 -12.71
C ARG A 41 -1.27 1.65 -12.96
N GLY A 42 -1.99 2.77 -12.97
CA GLY A 42 -3.45 2.76 -12.87
C GLY A 42 -3.94 2.17 -11.54
N THR A 43 -5.26 1.98 -11.42
CA THR A 43 -5.91 1.48 -10.21
C THR A 43 -6.23 -0.01 -10.33
N LYS A 44 -5.22 -0.88 -10.15
CA LYS A 44 -5.46 -2.33 -9.98
C LYS A 44 -6.14 -2.59 -8.64
N HIS A 45 -5.62 -1.94 -7.61
CA HIS A 45 -6.20 -1.87 -6.29
C HIS A 45 -6.82 -0.50 -6.07
N HIS A 46 -8.03 -0.48 -5.53
CA HIS A 46 -8.78 0.74 -5.23
C HIS A 46 -8.64 1.09 -3.74
N PRO A 47 -8.61 2.38 -3.38
CA PRO A 47 -8.62 2.79 -1.99
C PRO A 47 -9.93 2.36 -1.33
N GLY A 48 -9.83 1.78 -0.16
CA GLY A 48 -10.92 1.48 0.75
C GLY A 48 -10.92 2.44 1.94
N GLN A 49 -11.35 1.95 3.09
CA GLN A 49 -11.34 2.74 4.33
C GLN A 49 -9.91 2.97 4.82
N ASN A 50 -9.64 4.19 5.30
CA ASN A 50 -8.37 4.63 5.90
C ASN A 50 -7.14 4.50 4.98
N VAL A 51 -7.36 4.54 3.67
CA VAL A 51 -6.32 4.46 2.65
C VAL A 51 -6.47 5.64 1.70
N GLY A 52 -5.37 6.36 1.48
CA GLY A 52 -5.29 7.44 0.50
C GLY A 52 -4.77 6.98 -0.85
N ILE A 53 -5.06 7.77 -1.89
CA ILE A 53 -4.53 7.59 -3.24
C ILE A 53 -3.66 8.78 -3.64
N GLY A 54 -2.44 8.51 -4.08
CA GLY A 54 -1.52 9.53 -4.60
C GLY A 54 -1.78 9.87 -6.08
N LYS A 55 -1.08 10.90 -6.58
CA LYS A 55 -1.17 11.34 -7.99
C LYS A 55 -0.82 10.23 -9.00
N ASP A 56 0.09 9.34 -8.64
CA ASP A 56 0.51 8.20 -9.47
C ASP A 56 -0.31 6.92 -9.20
N HIS A 57 -1.44 7.03 -8.49
CA HIS A 57 -2.29 5.94 -8.01
C HIS A 57 -1.64 5.03 -6.95
N THR A 58 -0.52 5.44 -6.36
CA THR A 58 0.05 4.76 -5.18
C THR A 58 -0.93 4.81 -4.02
N LEU A 59 -1.11 3.69 -3.33
CA LEU A 59 -1.94 3.59 -2.13
C LEU A 59 -1.09 3.69 -0.88
N PHE A 60 -1.50 4.53 0.07
CA PHE A 60 -0.83 4.73 1.35
C PHE A 60 -1.82 4.69 2.52
N ALA A 61 -1.35 4.28 3.69
CA ALA A 61 -2.17 4.23 4.90
C ALA A 61 -2.37 5.63 5.49
N MET A 62 -3.59 5.94 5.92
CA MET A 62 -3.89 7.19 6.65
C MET A 62 -3.76 7.01 8.17
N ILE A 63 -3.90 5.78 8.66
CA ILE A 63 -3.84 5.44 10.08
C ILE A 63 -2.96 4.21 10.28
N ASP A 64 -2.55 4.00 11.53
CA ASP A 64 -1.89 2.77 11.96
C ASP A 64 -2.91 1.62 12.07
N GLY A 65 -2.48 0.41 11.76
CA GLY A 65 -3.33 -0.77 11.92
C GLY A 65 -2.89 -1.95 11.08
N THR A 66 -3.84 -2.75 10.62
CA THR A 66 -3.60 -3.96 9.82
C THR A 66 -4.19 -3.79 8.43
N VAL A 67 -3.40 -4.12 7.40
CA VAL A 67 -3.84 -4.04 6.00
C VAL A 67 -4.76 -5.21 5.67
N GLN A 68 -5.91 -4.93 5.05
CA GLN A 68 -6.84 -5.93 4.55
C GLN A 68 -7.13 -5.72 3.06
N PHE A 69 -7.03 -6.80 2.29
CA PHE A 69 -7.42 -6.83 0.89
C PHE A 69 -8.79 -7.51 0.78
N ARG A 70 -9.73 -6.85 0.11
CA ARG A 70 -11.06 -7.42 -0.19
C ARG A 70 -11.34 -7.37 -1.69
N LYS A 71 -12.07 -8.36 -2.20
CA LYS A 71 -12.61 -8.33 -3.55
C LYS A 71 -14.05 -7.82 -3.50
N GLY A 72 -14.35 -6.80 -4.29
CA GLY A 72 -15.68 -6.22 -4.44
C GLY A 72 -16.37 -6.67 -5.72
N ARG A 73 -17.46 -5.97 -6.09
CA ARG A 73 -18.24 -6.27 -7.29
C ARG A 73 -17.40 -6.07 -8.57
N LYS A 74 -17.54 -7.01 -9.51
CA LYS A 74 -16.78 -7.09 -10.78
C LYS A 74 -15.26 -7.34 -10.56
N ASP A 75 -14.91 -8.19 -9.60
CA ASP A 75 -13.51 -8.57 -9.28
C ASP A 75 -12.55 -7.42 -8.96
N ARG A 76 -13.09 -6.25 -8.63
CA ARG A 76 -12.27 -5.10 -8.24
C ARG A 76 -11.70 -5.32 -6.85
N SER A 77 -10.38 -5.20 -6.74
CA SER A 77 -9.70 -5.32 -5.45
C SER A 77 -9.68 -3.99 -4.73
N PHE A 78 -10.04 -4.00 -3.46
CA PHE A 78 -10.01 -2.84 -2.55
C PHE A 78 -9.05 -3.11 -1.40
N VAL A 79 -8.36 -2.06 -0.96
CA VAL A 79 -7.40 -2.11 0.15
C VAL A 79 -7.90 -1.19 1.26
N SER A 80 -8.10 -1.75 2.44
CA SER A 80 -8.49 -1.00 3.63
C SER A 80 -7.51 -1.26 4.76
N VAL A 81 -7.32 -0.26 5.63
CA VAL A 81 -6.59 -0.45 6.88
C VAL A 81 -7.61 -0.54 8.01
N VAL A 82 -7.62 -1.69 8.69
CA VAL A 82 -8.39 -1.90 9.91
C VAL A 82 -7.52 -1.36 11.05
N PRO A 83 -7.98 -0.37 11.83
CA PRO A 83 -7.23 0.08 12.98
C PRO A 83 -6.97 -1.13 13.88
N ALA A 84 -5.70 -1.37 14.19
CA ALA A 84 -5.38 -2.31 15.25
C ALA A 84 -6.00 -1.68 16.49
N ALA A 85 -7.04 -2.30 17.03
CA ALA A 85 -7.58 -1.90 18.31
C ALA A 85 -6.40 -1.95 19.27
N VAL A 86 -5.87 -0.77 19.59
CA VAL A 86 -5.09 -0.62 20.80
C VAL A 86 -6.07 -1.11 21.84
N GLU A 87 -5.79 -2.28 22.42
CA GLU A 87 -6.42 -2.64 23.67
C GLU A 87 -6.30 -1.40 24.54
N ALA A 88 -7.44 -0.81 24.84
CA ALA A 88 -7.59 0.00 26.01
C ALA A 88 -7.29 -0.92 27.20
N ALA A 89 -6.01 -1.17 27.45
CA ALA A 89 -5.53 -1.41 28.78
C ALA A 89 -5.69 -0.07 29.50
N GLU A 90 -6.79 0.03 30.25
CA GLU A 90 -6.94 1.03 31.30
C GLU A 90 -5.72 1.01 32.23
N VAL A 91 -5.28 2.16 32.76
CA VAL A 91 -5.05 2.44 34.20
C VAL A 91 -4.59 3.90 34.37
N HIS A 92 -5.50 4.76 34.83
CA HIS A 92 -5.25 5.64 35.99
C HIS A 92 -6.61 6.08 36.58
N THR A 93 -7.38 5.10 37.05
CA THR A 93 -8.24 5.31 38.22
C THR A 93 -7.40 5.02 39.46
N SER A 94 -7.19 6.04 40.29
CA SER A 94 -7.02 6.03 41.76
C SER A 94 -6.01 7.08 42.24
N ALA A 95 -6.56 8.20 42.70
CA ALA A 95 -6.10 8.83 43.94
C ALA A 95 -7.34 9.42 44.63
N THR A 96 -8.08 8.55 45.31
CA THR A 96 -8.89 8.96 46.44
C THR A 96 -7.91 9.36 47.54
N ALA A 97 -7.73 10.65 47.78
CA ALA A 97 -7.20 11.13 49.05
C ALA A 97 -8.36 11.80 49.79
N SER A 98 -8.97 11.01 50.66
CA SER A 98 -9.66 11.50 51.86
C SER A 98 -8.64 12.23 52.74
N ALA A 99 -8.87 13.51 53.03
CA ALA A 99 -8.47 14.25 54.24
C ALA A 99 -9.28 15.56 54.22
N ALA A 100 -10.33 15.71 55.03
CA ALA A 100 -10.25 16.25 56.39
C ALA A 100 -9.67 17.67 56.42
N GLU A 101 -10.53 18.68 56.27
CA GLU A 101 -10.77 19.78 57.22
C GLU A 101 -12.10 20.47 56.88
#